data_AF-A0A2S9G6Z9-F1
#
_entry.id   AF-A0A2S9G6Z9-F1
#
_cell.length_a   1.000
_cell.length_b   1.000
_cell.length_c   1.000
_cell.angle_alpha   90.00
_cell.angle_beta   90.00
_cell.angle_gamma   90.00
#
_symmetry.space_group_name_H-M   'P 1'
#
loop_
_entity.id
_entity.type
_entity.pdbx_description
1 polymer ?
#
loop_
_entity_poly.entity_id
_entity_poly.type
_entity_poly.pdbx_seq_one_letter_code
_entity_poly.pdbx_strand_id
1 'polypeptide(L)' 'GTGWPEPGGLLPREALNLVKLVSEPGLAGLEVVECSPPYDWAGQTALMSSRVILDSLAAQVRTGKLGNKAAKASRPAWGP' A
#
# COMPACT_ATOMS: atom_id res chain seq x y z
N GLY A 1 -3.94 0.95 15.64
CA GLY A 1 -5.37 1.01 15.90
C GLY A 1 -5.99 2.08 15.03
N THR A 2 -7.30 2.24 15.12
CA THR A 2 -8.06 3.25 14.36
C THR A 2 -8.82 4.14 15.34
N GLY A 3 -9.35 5.28 14.88
CA GLY A 3 -10.18 6.14 15.72
C GLY A 3 -11.55 5.54 16.05
N TRP A 4 -12.01 4.57 15.26
CA TRP A 4 -13.29 3.90 15.43
C TRP A 4 -13.17 2.40 15.10
N PRO A 5 -12.87 1.54 16.09
CA PRO A 5 -12.82 0.10 15.87
C PRO A 5 -14.25 -0.47 15.75
N GLU A 6 -14.50 -1.22 14.69
CA GLU A 6 -15.79 -1.87 14.42
C GLU A 6 -15.62 -3.41 14.44
N PRO A 7 -16.50 -4.15 15.15
CA PRO A 7 -16.45 -5.61 15.20
C PRO A 7 -17.13 -6.26 13.99
N GLY A 8 -16.52 -7.32 13.45
CA GLY A 8 -17.07 -8.08 12.31
C GLY A 8 -16.42 -7.76 10.96
N GLY A 9 -15.36 -6.95 10.96
CA GLY A 9 -14.57 -6.64 9.77
C GLY A 9 -13.79 -7.82 9.17
N LEU A 10 -13.11 -7.54 8.06
CA LEU A 10 -12.30 -8.51 7.32
C LEU A 10 -11.12 -9.04 8.14
N LEU A 11 -10.79 -10.31 7.93
CA LEU A 11 -9.55 -10.86 8.42
C LEU A 11 -8.37 -10.30 7.61
N PRO A 12 -7.18 -10.11 8.22
CA PRO A 12 -6.01 -9.54 7.53
C PRO A 12 -5.69 -10.21 6.18
N ARG A 13 -5.84 -11.53 6.10
CA ARG A 13 -5.62 -12.30 4.87
C ARG A 13 -6.62 -11.98 3.76
N GLU A 14 -7.87 -11.70 4.12
CA GLU A 14 -8.95 -11.39 3.19
C GLU A 14 -8.73 -9.99 2.62
N ALA A 15 -8.43 -9.02 3.50
CA ALA A 15 -8.09 -7.66 3.13
C ALA A 15 -6.87 -7.62 2.18
N LEU A 16 -5.79 -8.32 2.50
CA LEU A 16 -4.59 -8.34 1.66
C LEU A 16 -4.82 -9.02 0.30
N ASN A 17 -5.67 -10.06 0.24
CA ASN A 17 -6.03 -10.67 -1.03
C ASN A 17 -6.86 -9.69 -1.89
N LEU A 18 -7.79 -8.97 -1.29
CA LEU A 18 -8.57 -7.95 -1.99
C LEU A 18 -7.67 -6.83 -2.53
N VAL A 19 -6.74 -6.32 -1.73
CA VAL A 19 -5.78 -5.29 -2.15
C VAL A 19 -4.99 -5.71 -3.38
N LYS A 20 -4.52 -6.97 -3.43
CA LYS A 20 -3.80 -7.50 -4.59
C LYS A 20 -4.68 -7.48 -5.83
N LEU A 21 -5.87 -8.07 -5.75
CA LEU A 21 -6.82 -8.15 -6.87
C LEU A 21 -7.18 -6.77 -7.43
N VAL A 22 -7.42 -5.78 -6.56
CA VAL A 22 -7.74 -4.41 -6.96
C VAL A 22 -6.51 -3.69 -7.56
N SER A 23 -5.30 -4.04 -7.15
CA SER A 23 -4.07 -3.39 -7.62
C SER A 23 -3.54 -3.91 -8.95
N GLU A 24 -3.84 -5.16 -9.32
CA GLU A 24 -3.39 -5.81 -10.56
C GLU A 24 -3.70 -5.08 -11.88
N PRO A 25 -4.89 -4.50 -12.11
CA PRO A 25 -5.15 -3.74 -13.34
C PRO A 25 -4.31 -2.46 -13.47
N GLY A 26 -3.72 -1.99 -12.36
CA GLY A 26 -2.95 -0.75 -12.25
C GLY A 26 -3.75 0.32 -11.52
N LEU A 27 -3.13 0.97 -10.53
CA LEU A 27 -3.73 2.06 -9.76
C LEU A 27 -3.15 3.41 -10.19
N ALA A 28 -3.99 4.43 -10.27
CA ALA A 28 -3.52 5.81 -10.46
C ALA A 28 -2.92 6.39 -9.17
N GLY A 29 -3.36 5.89 -8.01
CA GLY A 29 -2.91 6.29 -6.69
C GLY A 29 -3.42 5.35 -5.61
N LEU A 30 -2.80 5.40 -4.44
CA LEU A 30 -3.18 4.64 -3.25
C LEU A 30 -3.03 5.55 -2.04
N GLU A 31 -4.03 5.54 -1.16
CA GLU A 31 -3.98 6.21 0.14
C GLU A 31 -4.39 5.21 1.22
N VAL A 32 -3.68 5.22 2.35
CA VAL A 32 -4.01 4.41 3.52
C VAL A 32 -4.32 5.35 4.67
N VAL A 33 -5.57 5.35 5.10
CA VAL A 33 -6.10 6.25 6.14
C VAL A 33 -6.39 5.50 7.43
N GLU A 34 -6.75 6.24 8.47
CA GLU A 34 -7.22 5.70 9.76
C GLU A 34 -6.21 4.84 10.52
N CYS A 35 -4.92 4.92 10.19
CA CYS A 35 -3.85 4.38 11.01
C CYS A 35 -3.52 5.36 12.15
N SER A 36 -3.90 5.01 13.37
CA SER A 36 -3.62 5.78 14.58
C SER A 36 -2.61 5.04 15.48
N PRO A 37 -1.33 5.48 15.49
CA PRO A 37 -0.27 4.88 16.32
C PRO A 37 -0.56 4.88 17.83
N PRO A 38 -1.15 5.93 18.44
CA PRO A 38 -1.48 5.91 19.87
C PRO A 38 -2.42 4.79 20.29
N TYR A 39 -3.32 4.38 19.38
CA TYR A 39 -4.26 3.29 19.60
C TYR A 39 -3.76 1.95 19.03
N ASP A 40 -2.49 1.85 18.63
CA ASP A 40 -1.92 0.66 17.99
C ASP A 40 -1.17 -0.24 18.95
N TRP A 41 -1.90 -1.16 19.58
CA TRP A 41 -1.28 -2.19 20.40
C TRP A 41 -0.33 -3.05 19.56
N ALA A 42 0.94 -3.09 19.97
CA ALA A 42 2.01 -3.81 19.28
C ALA A 42 2.20 -3.43 17.79
N GLY A 43 1.80 -2.22 17.39
CA GLY A 43 2.04 -1.70 16.03
C GLY A 43 1.36 -2.47 14.91
N GLN A 44 0.32 -3.25 15.21
CA GLN A 44 -0.30 -4.16 14.25
C GLN A 44 -0.97 -3.43 13.09
N THR A 45 -1.68 -2.34 13.35
CA THR A 45 -2.33 -1.55 12.30
C THR A 45 -1.30 -0.84 11.41
N ALA A 46 -0.21 -0.33 11.98
CA ALA A 46 0.87 0.29 11.22
C ALA A 46 1.59 -0.74 10.32
N LEU A 47 1.86 -1.93 10.83
CA LEU A 47 2.44 -3.03 10.06
C LEU A 47 1.50 -3.50 8.95
N MET A 48 0.20 -3.64 9.25
CA MET A 48 -0.81 -3.97 8.25
C MET A 48 -0.93 -2.90 7.17
N SER A 49 -0.91 -1.62 7.54
CA SER A 49 -0.92 -0.49 6.60
C SER A 49 0.30 -0.53 5.67
N SER A 50 1.48 -0.78 6.23
CA SER A 50 2.72 -0.95 5.46
C SER A 50 2.63 -2.14 4.49
N ARG A 51 1.98 -3.23 4.93
CA ARG A 51 1.79 -4.41 4.11
C ARG A 51 0.82 -4.17 2.95
N VAL A 52 -0.24 -3.38 3.15
CA VAL A 52 -1.17 -2.95 2.10
C VAL A 52 -0.42 -2.20 1.00
N ILE A 53 0.44 -1.24 1.38
CA ILE A 53 1.26 -0.47 0.44
C ILE A 53 2.20 -1.41 -0.34
N LEU A 54 2.93 -2.27 0.37
CA LEU A 54 3.87 -3.21 -0.26
C LEU A 54 3.16 -4.17 -1.23
N ASP A 55 2.06 -4.78 -0.82
CA ASP A 55 1.35 -5.77 -1.64
C ASP A 55 0.72 -5.10 -2.89
N SER A 56 0.24 -3.86 -2.77
CA SER A 56 -0.26 -3.08 -3.92
C SER A 56 0.84 -2.76 -4.92
N LEU A 57 1.98 -2.24 -4.45
CA LEU A 57 3.13 -1.95 -5.32
C LEU A 57 3.67 -3.22 -5.96
N ALA A 58 3.81 -4.30 -5.19
CA ALA A 58 4.28 -5.58 -5.68
C ALA A 58 3.32 -6.17 -6.74
N ALA A 59 2.01 -6.05 -6.56
CA ALA A 59 1.03 -6.48 -7.56
C ALA A 59 1.18 -5.70 -8.88
N GLN A 60 1.37 -4.39 -8.81
CA GLN A 60 1.57 -3.55 -9.99
C GLN A 60 2.91 -3.81 -10.69
N VAL A 61 3.97 -4.12 -9.94
CA VAL A 61 5.26 -4.53 -10.51
C VAL A 61 5.13 -5.89 -11.21
N ARG A 62 4.52 -6.89 -10.55
CA ARG A 62 4.32 -8.23 -11.13
C ARG A 62 3.51 -8.21 -12.42
N THR A 63 2.51 -7.34 -12.51
CA THR A 63 1.64 -7.20 -13.70
C THR A 63 2.20 -6.24 -14.75
N GLY A 64 3.37 -5.65 -14.53
CA GLY A 64 3.97 -4.70 -15.46
C GLY A 64 3.22 -3.37 -15.58
N LYS A 65 2.45 -3.00 -14.56
CA LYS A 65 1.78 -1.69 -14.49
C LYS A 65 2.66 -0.62 -13.87
N LEU A 66 3.65 -1.02 -13.06
CA LEU A 66 4.61 -0.14 -12.41
C LEU A 66 6.05 -0.57 -12.73
N GLY A 67 6.95 0.39 -12.95
CA GLY A 67 8.38 0.13 -13.17
C GLY A 67 8.80 -0.25 -14.61
N ASN A 68 7.85 -0.28 -15.55
CA ASN A 68 8.11 -0.71 -16.94
C ASN A 68 8.71 0.35 -17.87
N LYS A 69 8.96 1.56 -17.37
CA LYS A 69 9.64 2.60 -18.15
C LYS A 69 11.14 2.48 -17.92
N ALA A 70 11.92 2.47 -19.00
CA ALA A 70 13.37 2.58 -18.91
C ALA A 70 13.73 3.78 -18.03
N ALA A 71 14.65 3.57 -17.07
CA ALA A 71 15.16 4.65 -16.26
C ALA A 71 15.70 5.74 -17.19
N LYS A 72 15.10 6.93 -17.17
CA LYS A 72 15.67 8.08 -17.90
C LYS A 72 16.94 8.47 -17.16
N ALA A 73 18.07 7.98 -17.66
CA ALA A 73 19.39 8.41 -17.20
C ALA A 73 19.50 9.94 -17.31
N SER A 74 20.08 10.52 -16.25
CA SER A 74 20.43 11.92 -16.06
C SER A 74 19.34 12.96 -16.37
N ARG A 75 18.42 13.16 -15.43
CA ARG A 75 17.98 14.52 -15.13
C ARG A 75 18.89 15.04 -14.01
N PRO A 76 19.61 16.17 -14.15
CA PRO A 76 20.30 16.74 -13.01
C PRO A 76 19.25 16.99 -11.92
N ALA A 77 19.45 16.33 -10.78
CA ALA A 77 18.63 16.54 -9.61
C ALA A 77 19.05 17.89 -9.02
N TRP A 78 18.53 18.97 -9.61
CA TRP A 78 18.70 20.36 -9.18
C TRP A 78 20.10 20.99 -9.38
N GLY A 79 20.12 22.21 -9.90
CA GLY A 79 21.31 23.04 -10.15
C GLY A 79 21.69 23.18 -11.63
N PRO A 80 22.23 24.35 -12.07
CA PRO A 80 23.08 24.40 -13.26
C PRO A 80 24.38 23.60 -13.08
#